data_AF-A0A5S4YPY5-F1
#
_entry.id   AF-A0A5S4YPY5-F1
#
_cell.length_a   1.000
_cell.length_b   1.000
_cell.length_c   1.000
_cell.angle_alpha   90.00
_cell.angle_beta   90.00
_cell.angle_gamma   90.00
#
_symmetry.space_group_name_H-M   'P 1'
#
loop_
_entity.id
_entity.type
_entity.pdbx_description
1 polymer ?
#
loop_
_entity_poly.entity_id
_entity_poly.type
_entity_poly.pdbx_seq_one_letter_code
_entity_poly.pdbx_strand_id
1 'polypeptide(L)'
;MSVPDELVDLALEALEAEVACWRKVPWRPDYTRLMRFSDTCRGPVGPAEVTEEEATITCHDVPTHMADDMIVRFAMEKVVEAVIGAISVGGE
;
A
#
# COMPACT_ATOMS: atom_id res chain seq x y z
N MET A 1 29.08 6.86 1.51
CA MET A 1 28.16 7.48 0.53
C MET A 1 26.82 7.58 1.24
N SER A 2 26.33 8.78 1.52
CA SER A 2 25.01 8.98 2.13
C SER A 2 23.92 8.78 1.07
N VAL A 3 22.76 8.27 1.48
CA VAL A 3 21.57 8.25 0.63
C VAL A 3 21.08 9.70 0.45
N PRO A 4 20.77 10.15 -0.77
CA PRO A 4 20.17 11.48 -0.99
C PRO A 4 18.85 11.63 -0.21
N ASP A 5 18.66 12.78 0.44
CA ASP A 5 17.45 13.05 1.24
C ASP A 5 16.18 12.95 0.39
N GLU A 6 16.23 13.40 -0.88
CA GLU A 6 15.11 13.32 -1.82
C GLU A 6 14.62 11.87 -2.08
N LEU A 7 15.53 10.89 -2.05
CA LEU A 7 15.16 9.48 -2.21
C LEU A 7 14.55 8.91 -0.92
N VAL A 8 14.94 9.45 0.24
CA VAL A 8 14.34 9.10 1.53
C VAL A 8 12.92 9.67 1.60
N ASP A 9 12.73 10.93 1.22
CA ASP A 9 11.42 11.58 1.18
C ASP A 9 10.48 10.82 0.23
N LEU A 10 10.93 10.49 -0.98
CA LEU A 10 10.16 9.69 -1.92
C LEU A 10 9.78 8.31 -1.36
N ALA A 11 10.71 7.65 -0.66
CA ALA A 11 10.45 6.36 -0.05
C ALA A 11 9.40 6.44 1.07
N LEU A 12 9.45 7.50 1.88
CA LEU A 12 8.46 7.75 2.93
C LEU A 12 7.09 8.08 2.34
N GLU A 13 7.02 8.93 1.32
CA GLU A 13 5.77 9.26 0.62
C GLU A 13 5.13 8.01 -0.01
N ALA A 14 5.93 7.17 -0.69
CA ALA A 14 5.45 5.92 -1.26
C ALA A 14 4.95 4.94 -0.19
N LEU A 15 5.64 4.87 0.95
CA LEU A 15 5.24 4.02 2.07
C LEU A 15 3.92 4.49 2.68
N GLU A 16 3.78 5.77 2.96
CA GLU A 16 2.56 6.35 3.53
C GLU A 16 1.37 6.20 2.59
N ALA A 17 1.58 6.46 1.29
CA ALA A 17 0.55 6.31 0.26
C ALA A 17 0.06 4.85 0.20
N GLU A 18 0.98 3.89 0.16
CA GLU A 18 0.65 2.49 0.06
C GLU A 18 0.02 1.95 1.36
N VAL A 19 0.53 2.29 2.54
CA VAL A 19 -0.07 1.89 3.83
C VAL A 19 -1.52 2.36 3.95
N ALA A 20 -1.83 3.57 3.49
CA ALA A 20 -3.18 4.12 3.50
C ALA A 20 -4.17 3.37 2.59
N CYS A 21 -3.68 2.53 1.67
CA CYS A 21 -4.49 1.67 0.81
C CYS A 21 -4.93 0.36 1.50
N TRP A 22 -4.42 0.05 2.70
CA TRP A 22 -4.74 -1.17 3.44
C TRP A 22 -5.81 -0.96 4.51
N ARG A 23 -6.75 -1.91 4.60
CA ARG A 23 -7.74 -2.00 5.69
C ARG A 23 -7.61 -3.32 6.43
N LYS A 24 -7.74 -3.24 7.76
CA LYS A 24 -7.79 -4.38 8.67
C LYS A 24 -9.24 -4.70 9.00
N VAL A 25 -9.69 -5.91 8.67
CA VAL A 25 -11.05 -6.38 8.94
C VAL A 25 -11.00 -7.60 9.87
N PRO A 26 -11.67 -7.58 11.03
CA PRO A 26 -11.82 -8.78 11.86
C PRO A 26 -12.50 -9.89 11.07
N TRP A 27 -11.89 -11.08 11.00
CA TRP A 27 -12.37 -12.16 10.14
C TRP A 27 -12.66 -13.45 10.90
N ARG A 28 -11.69 -13.94 11.69
CA ARG A 28 -11.79 -15.16 12.51
C ARG A 28 -11.13 -14.91 13.87
N PRO A 29 -11.37 -15.76 14.89
CA PRO A 29 -10.61 -15.68 16.14
C PRO A 29 -9.12 -15.69 15.85
N ASP A 30 -8.38 -14.74 16.42
CA ASP A 30 -6.93 -14.54 16.25
C ASP A 30 -6.42 -14.21 14.84
N TYR A 31 -7.32 -13.97 13.87
CA TYR A 31 -6.96 -13.61 12.49
C TYR A 31 -7.65 -12.32 12.02
N THR A 32 -6.85 -11.49 11.36
CA THR A 32 -7.28 -10.27 10.68
C THR A 32 -7.15 -10.47 9.18
N ARG A 33 -8.18 -10.09 8.43
CA ARG A 33 -8.11 -9.99 6.96
C ARG A 33 -7.59 -8.60 6.59
N LEU A 34 -6.47 -8.56 5.90
CA LEU A 34 -5.92 -7.37 5.27
C LEU A 34 -6.52 -7.24 3.87
N MET A 35 -7.14 -6.11 3.57
CA MET A 35 -7.72 -5.79 2.27
C MET A 35 -7.00 -4.59 1.68
N ARG A 36 -6.37 -4.75 0.52
CA ARG A 36 -5.76 -3.65 -0.24
C ARG A 36 -6.76 -3.11 -1.25
N PHE A 37 -7.03 -1.82 -1.18
CA PHE A 37 -7.81 -1.09 -2.17
C PHE A 37 -6.82 -0.40 -3.12
N SER A 38 -7.05 -0.48 -4.43
CA SER A 38 -6.23 0.28 -5.37
C SER A 38 -6.46 1.78 -5.19
N ASP A 39 -5.49 2.62 -5.56
CA ASP A 39 -5.63 4.08 -5.48
C ASP A 39 -6.82 4.61 -6.30
N THR A 40 -7.23 3.89 -7.35
CA THR A 40 -8.46 4.15 -8.10
C THR A 40 -9.74 4.04 -7.26
N CYS A 41 -9.70 3.38 -6.10
CA CYS A 41 -10.82 3.27 -5.17
C CYS A 41 -10.88 4.39 -4.13
N ARG A 42 -9.95 5.36 -4.12
CA ARG A 42 -9.99 6.54 -3.23
C ARG A 42 -11.03 7.60 -3.65
N GLY A 43 -12.17 7.16 -4.20
CA GLY A 43 -13.32 8.02 -4.46
C GLY A 43 -14.05 8.40 -3.15
N PRO A 44 -14.80 9.52 -3.13
CA PRO A 44 -15.58 9.92 -1.97
C PRO A 44 -16.55 8.80 -1.58
N VAL A 45 -16.65 8.52 -0.28
CA VAL A 45 -17.65 7.60 0.29
C VAL A 45 -19.03 8.26 0.17
N GLY A 46 -19.60 8.21 -1.04
CA GLY A 46 -20.96 8.63 -1.39
C GLY A 46 -21.77 7.45 -1.93
N PRO A 47 -23.09 7.62 -2.15
CA PRO A 47 -23.91 6.56 -2.70
C PRO A 47 -23.36 6.16 -4.08
N ALA A 48 -23.02 4.89 -4.21
CA ALA A 48 -22.25 4.30 -5.29
C ALA A 48 -22.68 4.71 -6.70
N GLU A 49 -21.77 5.37 -7.42
CA GLU A 49 -21.61 5.14 -8.86
C GLU A 49 -20.54 4.06 -9.00
N VAL A 50 -21.00 2.82 -9.14
CA VAL A 50 -20.17 1.66 -9.45
C VAL A 50 -19.66 1.87 -10.87
N THR A 51 -18.49 2.47 -11.02
CA THR A 51 -17.69 2.29 -12.23
C THR A 51 -17.09 0.89 -12.13
N GLU A 52 -17.58 -0.01 -12.99
CA GLU A 52 -17.17 -1.41 -13.12
C GLU A 52 -15.72 -1.55 -13.67
N GLU A 53 -14.77 -0.77 -13.17
CA GLU A 53 -13.39 -1.25 -13.19
C GLU A 53 -13.27 -2.22 -12.03
N GLU A 54 -13.08 -3.52 -12.34
CA GLU A 54 -12.86 -4.58 -11.37
C GLU A 54 -11.70 -4.21 -10.44
N ALA A 55 -12.02 -3.45 -9.39
CA ALA A 55 -11.11 -3.11 -8.32
C ALA A 55 -10.65 -4.43 -7.72
N THR A 56 -9.45 -4.86 -8.12
CA THR A 56 -8.90 -6.13 -7.69
C THR A 56 -8.49 -5.97 -6.23
N ILE A 57 -9.43 -6.22 -5.33
CA ILE A 57 -9.19 -6.17 -3.89
C ILE A 57 -8.33 -7.37 -3.56
N THR A 58 -7.06 -7.11 -3.25
CA THR A 58 -6.16 -8.17 -2.78
C THR A 58 -6.42 -8.40 -1.30
N CYS A 59 -6.65 -9.67 -0.92
CA CYS A 59 -6.95 -10.05 0.45
C CYS A 59 -5.87 -10.99 1.01
N HIS A 60 -5.40 -10.72 2.22
CA HIS A 60 -4.48 -11.59 2.96
C HIS A 60 -5.02 -11.86 4.36
N ASP A 61 -5.17 -13.13 4.70
CA ASP A 61 -5.56 -13.55 6.05
C ASP A 61 -4.29 -13.79 6.88
N VAL A 62 -4.10 -13.02 7.95
CA VAL A 62 -2.89 -13.06 8.78
C VAL A 62 -3.25 -13.14 10.26
N PRO A 63 -2.38 -13.71 11.12
CA PRO A 63 -2.55 -13.63 12.56
C PRO A 63 -2.67 -12.16 13.01
N THR A 64 -3.63 -11.85 13.89
CA THR A 64 -3.95 -10.46 14.27
C THR A 64 -2.74 -9.69 14.81
N HIS A 65 -1.88 -10.36 15.57
CA HIS A 65 -0.67 -9.77 16.14
C HIS A 65 0.40 -9.43 15.10
N MET A 66 0.32 -9.97 13.88
CA MET A 66 1.24 -9.69 12.77
C MET A 66 0.65 -8.70 11.74
N ALA A 67 -0.58 -8.24 11.93
CA ALA A 67 -1.32 -7.50 10.90
C ALA A 67 -0.58 -6.24 10.43
N ASP A 68 -0.05 -5.45 11.37
CA ASP A 68 0.65 -4.20 11.06
C ASP A 68 2.00 -4.45 10.39
N ASP A 69 2.78 -5.43 10.88
CA ASP A 69 4.07 -5.82 10.29
C ASP A 69 3.90 -6.29 8.84
N MET A 70 2.83 -7.04 8.56
CA MET A 70 2.53 -7.55 7.23
C MET A 70 2.14 -6.42 6.28
N ILE A 71 1.35 -5.42 6.72
CA ILE A 71 1.02 -4.24 5.90
C ILE A 71 2.31 -3.51 5.50
N VAL A 72 3.21 -3.23 6.45
CA VAL A 72 4.47 -2.54 6.15
C VAL A 72 5.32 -3.36 5.18
N ARG A 73 5.38 -4.67 5.37
CA ARG A 73 6.14 -5.57 4.50
C ARG A 73 5.60 -5.60 3.07
N PHE A 74 4.28 -5.60 2.88
CA PHE A 74 3.67 -5.48 1.56
C PHE A 74 3.91 -4.09 0.95
N ALA A 75 3.83 -3.04 1.76
CA ALA A 75 4.03 -1.68 1.29
C ALA A 75 5.48 -1.41 0.83
N MET A 76 6.45 -2.08 1.45
CA MET A 76 7.87 -1.95 1.10
C MET A 76 8.17 -2.35 -0.36
N GLU A 77 7.40 -3.26 -0.95
CA GLU A 77 7.56 -3.62 -2.35
C GLU A 77 7.32 -2.41 -3.27
N LYS A 78 6.31 -1.59 -2.96
CA LYS A 78 5.98 -0.37 -3.70
C LYS A 78 6.98 0.77 -3.45
N VAL A 79 7.52 0.86 -2.25
CA VAL A 79 8.62 1.78 -1.94
C VAL A 79 9.83 1.48 -2.83
N VAL A 80 10.21 0.21 -2.94
CA VAL A 80 11.35 -0.22 -3.77
C VAL A 80 11.09 0.08 -5.25
N GLU A 81 9.89 -0.19 -5.77
CA GLU A 81 9.51 0.16 -7.15
C GLU A 81 9.64 1.67 -7.41
N ALA A 82 9.15 2.52 -6.50
CA ALA A 82 9.21 3.98 -6.63
C ALA A 82 10.65 4.51 -6.65
N VAL A 83 11.49 4.03 -5.71
CA VAL A 83 12.90 4.43 -5.61
C VAL A 83 13.69 3.98 -6.84
N ILE A 84 13.51 2.74 -7.31
CA ILE A 84 14.18 2.25 -8.52
C ILE A 84 13.74 3.05 -9.76
N GLY A 85 12.44 3.37 -9.85
CA GLY A 85 11.91 4.21 -10.93
C GLY A 85 12.57 5.58 -10.98
N ALA A 86 12.69 6.26 -9.83
CA ALA A 86 13.32 7.58 -9.75
C ALA A 86 14.82 7.55 -10.13
N ILE A 87 15.56 6.55 -9.66
CA ILE A 87 16.98 6.37 -10.01
C ILE A 87 17.16 6.14 -11.52
N SER A 88 16.26 5.37 -12.14
CA SER A 88 16.36 5.04 -13.57
C SER A 88 16.08 6.24 -14.48
N VAL A 89 15.22 7.18 -14.06
CA VAL A 89 14.86 8.38 -14.83
C VAL A 89 15.87 9.52 -14.63
N GLY A 90 16.52 9.60 -13.46
CA GLY A 90 17.55 10.62 -13.17
C GLY A 90 18.93 10.35 -13.79
N GLY A 91 19.07 9.27 -14.56
CA GLY A 91 20.32 8.87 -15.22
C GLY A 91 20.50 9.35 -16.67
N GLU A 92 19.54 10.13 -17.20
CA GLU A 92 19.58 10.74 -18.54
C GLU A 92 20.07 12.20 -18.52
#